data_AF-A0A0R0CJ47-F1
#
_entry.id   AF-A0A0R0CJ47-F1
#
_cell.length_a   1.000
_cell.length_b   1.000
_cell.length_c   1.000
_cell.angle_alpha   90.00
_cell.angle_beta   90.00
_cell.angle_gamma   90.00
#
_symmetry.space_group_name_H-M   'P 1'
#
loop_
_entity.id
_entity.type
_entity.pdbx_description
1 polymer ?
#
loop_
_entity_poly.entity_id
_entity_poly.type
_entity_poly.pdbx_seq_one_letter_code
_entity_poly.pdbx_strand_id
1 'polypeptide(L)'
;MEAIPDSDEVLIIALHSSPWRLYDADMRILPVNEFAASIKPALDGKVTRVELIGSWTGASPTSGVPSLADRLSSALGGFPVSGEDGFLWLRKDGSRRTTQQAFTIRDGGGSYFVPEGEELLAPLVVGWYSEAQDVLPAQDAVLQLRAAAGWDIFMLCPDNALGGFEHAAKLGSAVAAYNAAIMRLERGGAGDRSAALAMLERGAALGDGKSQALLALEREKK
;
A
#
# COMPACT_ATOMS: atom_id res chain seq x y z
N MET A 1 -31.09 9.21 5.80
CA MET A 1 -29.78 9.76 6.18
C MET A 1 -29.64 11.06 5.41
N GLU A 2 -29.53 12.20 6.09
CA GLU A 2 -29.24 13.47 5.40
C GLU A 2 -27.85 13.37 4.77
N ALA A 3 -27.70 13.92 3.57
CA ALA A 3 -26.39 14.00 2.92
C ALA A 3 -25.47 14.85 3.80
N ILE A 4 -24.32 14.28 4.17
CA ILE A 4 -23.25 15.06 4.79
C ILE A 4 -22.70 15.97 3.69
N PRO A 5 -22.69 17.31 3.87
CA PRO A 5 -22.11 18.21 2.89
C PRO A 5 -20.64 17.88 2.66
N ASP A 6 -20.20 17.88 1.41
CA ASP A 6 -18.78 17.81 1.09
C ASP A 6 -18.06 18.97 1.78
N SER A 7 -16.99 18.67 2.51
CA SER A 7 -16.14 19.69 3.13
C SER A 7 -14.91 19.90 2.26
N ASP A 8 -14.78 21.11 1.71
CA ASP A 8 -13.59 21.55 0.97
C ASP A 8 -12.37 21.77 1.92
N GLU A 9 -12.57 21.69 3.24
CA GLU A 9 -11.51 21.92 4.24
C GLU A 9 -10.65 20.68 4.48
N VAL A 10 -11.10 19.49 4.07
CA VAL A 10 -10.42 18.22 4.32
C VAL A 10 -10.23 17.46 3.02
N LEU A 11 -8.97 17.24 2.64
CA LEU A 11 -8.66 16.35 1.53
C LEU A 11 -8.66 14.90 2.04
N ILE A 12 -9.74 14.19 1.78
CA ILE A 12 -9.88 12.77 2.15
C ILE A 12 -9.32 11.91 1.02
N ILE A 13 -8.40 11.00 1.35
CA ILE A 13 -7.81 10.07 0.38
C ILE A 13 -7.93 8.66 0.93
N ALA A 14 -8.69 7.81 0.24
CA ALA A 14 -8.80 6.39 0.54
C ALA A 14 -7.83 5.58 -0.33
N LEU A 15 -7.04 4.71 0.30
CA LEU A 15 -6.07 3.87 -0.40
C LEU A 15 -5.72 2.60 0.38
N HIS A 16 -5.03 1.67 -0.30
CA HIS A 16 -4.47 0.50 0.35
C HIS A 16 -3.13 0.84 0.99
N SER A 17 -2.87 0.27 2.16
CA SER A 17 -1.66 0.55 2.92
C SER A 17 -1.30 -0.56 3.89
N SER A 18 0.00 -0.68 4.13
CA SER A 18 0.59 -1.35 5.29
C SER A 18 1.19 -0.27 6.20
N PRO A 19 1.71 -0.60 7.40
CA PRO A 19 2.49 0.35 8.20
C PRO A 19 3.71 0.94 7.46
N TRP A 20 4.21 0.25 6.42
CA TRP A 20 5.41 0.65 5.71
C TRP A 20 5.13 1.46 4.43
N ARG A 21 4.02 1.17 3.73
CA ARG A 21 3.81 1.58 2.33
C ARG A 21 2.38 1.92 1.99
N LEU A 22 2.24 2.82 1.01
CA LEU A 22 1.01 3.15 0.32
C LEU A 22 0.96 2.44 -1.03
N TYR A 23 -0.23 2.11 -1.50
CA TYR A 23 -0.43 1.43 -2.78
C TYR A 23 -1.49 2.12 -3.63
N ASP A 24 -1.26 2.19 -4.94
CA ASP A 24 -2.26 2.62 -5.90
C ASP A 24 -3.21 1.47 -6.31
N ALA A 25 -4.14 1.77 -7.23
CA ALA A 25 -5.14 0.82 -7.71
C ALA A 25 -4.55 -0.41 -8.44
N ASP A 26 -3.32 -0.30 -8.97
CA ASP A 26 -2.61 -1.39 -9.65
C ASP A 26 -1.75 -2.21 -8.68
N MET A 27 -1.90 -1.96 -7.37
CA MET A 27 -1.06 -2.54 -6.32
C MET A 27 0.41 -2.14 -6.47
N ARG A 28 0.70 -1.01 -7.09
CA ARG A 28 2.05 -0.46 -7.12
C ARG A 28 2.30 0.29 -5.82
N ILE A 29 3.49 0.08 -5.24
CA ILE A 29 3.95 0.89 -4.12
C ILE A 29 4.06 2.34 -4.58
N LEU A 30 3.44 3.24 -3.84
CA LEU A 30 3.48 4.68 -4.05
C LEU A 30 4.43 5.30 -3.00
N PRO A 31 5.67 5.67 -3.39
CA PRO A 31 6.58 6.34 -2.47
C PRO A 31 5.97 7.63 -1.91
N VAL A 32 6.13 7.88 -0.62
CA VAL A 32 5.51 9.02 0.08
C VAL A 32 5.83 10.36 -0.59
N ASN A 33 7.06 10.56 -1.07
CA ASN A 33 7.44 11.80 -1.75
C ASN A 33 6.74 11.97 -3.11
N GLU A 34 6.53 10.88 -3.84
CA GLU A 34 5.78 10.90 -5.11
C GLU A 34 4.30 11.20 -4.82
N PHE A 35 3.75 10.59 -3.76
CA PHE A 35 2.39 10.88 -3.33
C PHE A 35 2.20 12.33 -2.88
N ALA A 36 3.13 12.86 -2.08
CA ALA A 36 3.12 14.26 -1.66
C ALA A 36 3.10 15.19 -2.87
N ALA A 37 3.93 14.91 -3.88
CA ALA A 37 3.98 15.70 -5.10
C ALA A 37 2.67 15.64 -5.90
N SER A 38 1.98 14.49 -5.92
CA SER A 38 0.72 14.34 -6.67
C SER A 38 -0.47 15.04 -6.02
N ILE A 39 -0.50 15.14 -4.68
CA ILE A 39 -1.62 15.75 -3.96
C ILE A 39 -1.39 17.23 -3.64
N LYS A 40 -0.16 17.71 -3.70
CA LYS A 40 0.18 19.12 -3.43
C LYS A 40 -0.65 20.13 -4.24
N PRO A 41 -0.99 19.91 -5.53
CA PRO A 41 -1.86 20.83 -6.27
C PRO A 41 -3.27 20.97 -5.71
N ALA A 42 -3.77 19.96 -4.97
CA ALA A 42 -5.08 20.00 -4.32
C ALA A 42 -5.07 20.78 -2.99
N LEU A 43 -3.90 21.14 -2.47
CA LEU A 43 -3.75 21.96 -1.26
C LEU A 43 -3.83 23.45 -1.62
N ASP A 44 -4.98 23.85 -2.16
CA ASP A 44 -5.23 25.16 -2.79
C ASP A 44 -5.44 26.33 -1.80
N GLY A 45 -5.22 26.09 -0.51
CA GLY A 45 -5.44 27.05 0.58
C GLY A 45 -6.81 26.96 1.24
N LYS A 46 -7.78 26.22 0.66
CA LYS A 46 -9.03 25.87 1.36
C LYS A 46 -8.86 24.63 2.22
N VAL A 47 -8.11 23.65 1.71
CA VAL A 47 -7.76 22.44 2.45
C VAL A 47 -6.88 22.83 3.64
N THR A 48 -7.28 22.40 4.84
CA THR A 48 -6.59 22.65 6.11
C THR A 48 -5.88 21.41 6.65
N ARG A 49 -6.31 20.21 6.22
CA ARG A 49 -5.66 18.94 6.55
C ARG A 49 -5.92 17.87 5.49
N VAL A 50 -5.05 16.87 5.48
CA VAL A 50 -5.24 15.62 4.71
C VAL A 50 -5.65 14.50 5.67
N GLU A 51 -6.64 13.70 5.28
CA GLU A 51 -7.01 12.48 5.99
C GLU A 51 -6.74 11.26 5.11
N LEU A 52 -5.82 10.40 5.56
CA LEU A 52 -5.56 9.11 4.93
C LEU A 52 -6.52 8.06 5.50
N ILE A 53 -7.44 7.60 4.66
CA ILE A 53 -8.35 6.50 4.96
C ILE A 53 -7.73 5.22 4.41
N GLY A 54 -6.86 4.62 5.21
CA GLY A 54 -6.20 3.36 4.89
C GLY A 54 -5.64 2.71 6.15
N SER A 55 -5.78 1.39 6.26
CA SER A 55 -5.30 0.64 7.42
C SER A 55 -3.83 0.96 7.70
N TRP A 56 -3.51 1.16 8.98
CA TRP A 56 -2.14 1.39 9.46
C TRP A 56 -1.44 2.68 8.98
N THR A 57 -2.12 3.59 8.31
CA THR A 57 -1.50 4.85 7.83
C THR A 57 -1.05 5.78 8.97
N GLY A 58 -1.71 5.73 10.12
CA GLY A 58 -1.34 6.47 11.33
C GLY A 58 -0.41 5.70 12.26
N ALA A 59 -0.09 4.44 11.95
CA ALA A 59 0.72 3.59 12.81
C ALA A 59 2.21 3.66 12.43
N SER A 60 3.07 3.68 13.44
CA SER A 60 4.50 3.49 13.26
C SER A 60 4.80 2.01 13.03
N PRO A 61 5.53 1.62 11.96
CA PRO A 61 5.84 0.23 11.68
C PRO A 61 6.76 -0.39 12.73
N THR A 62 7.71 0.38 13.24
CA THR A 62 8.67 0.00 14.27
C THR A 62 9.15 1.23 15.02
N SER A 63 9.65 1.05 16.25
CA SER A 63 10.18 2.14 17.06
C SER A 63 11.22 2.97 16.29
N GLY A 64 11.03 4.29 16.28
CA GLY A 64 11.92 5.24 15.59
C GLY A 64 11.61 5.45 14.11
N VAL A 65 10.66 4.71 13.52
CA VAL A 65 10.19 4.94 12.15
C VAL A 65 8.87 5.70 12.18
N PRO A 66 8.77 6.91 11.61
CA PRO A 66 7.53 7.67 11.61
C PRO A 66 6.41 6.95 10.83
N SER A 67 5.16 7.21 11.20
CA SER A 67 3.99 6.68 10.48
C SER A 67 3.95 7.20 9.03
N LEU A 68 3.12 6.60 8.18
CA LEU A 68 2.92 7.10 6.82
C LEU A 68 2.32 8.50 6.81
N ALA A 69 1.40 8.80 7.75
CA ALA A 69 0.86 10.15 7.95
C ALA A 69 1.96 11.15 8.32
N ASP A 70 2.86 10.81 9.25
CA ASP A 70 3.97 11.70 9.65
C ASP A 70 4.96 11.92 8.49
N ARG A 71 5.28 10.85 7.75
CA ARG A 71 6.15 10.92 6.57
C ARG A 71 5.54 11.80 5.49
N LEU A 72 4.23 11.68 5.24
CA LEU A 72 3.53 12.52 4.28
C LEU A 72 3.46 13.98 4.73
N SER A 73 3.15 14.23 6.00
CA SER A 73 3.17 15.57 6.58
C SER A 73 4.53 16.23 6.38
N SER A 74 5.61 15.49 6.68
CA SER A 74 6.99 15.95 6.48
C SER A 74 7.29 16.26 5.01
N ALA A 75 6.87 15.39 4.08
CA ALA A 75 7.04 15.60 2.64
C ALA A 75 6.23 16.80 2.10
N LEU A 76 5.15 17.18 2.77
CA LEU A 76 4.34 18.36 2.49
C LEU A 76 4.81 19.62 3.25
N GLY A 77 5.97 19.57 3.93
CA GLY A 77 6.50 20.71 4.67
C GLY A 77 5.82 20.96 6.02
N GLY A 78 5.36 19.90 6.69
CA GLY A 78 4.65 19.97 7.98
C GLY A 78 3.14 20.22 7.85
N PHE A 79 2.58 20.06 6.66
CA PHE A 79 1.13 20.19 6.46
C PHE A 79 0.38 19.15 7.31
N PRO A 80 -0.76 19.46 7.96
CA PRO A 80 -1.44 18.51 8.81
C PRO A 80 -1.93 17.27 8.05
N VAL A 81 -1.53 16.09 8.51
CA VAL A 81 -1.97 14.79 7.96
C VAL A 81 -2.35 13.88 9.12
N SER A 82 -3.50 13.22 9.04
CA SER A 82 -3.89 12.14 9.94
C SER A 82 -4.09 10.83 9.20
N GLY A 83 -3.97 9.71 9.91
CA GLY A 83 -4.20 8.38 9.38
C GLY A 83 -4.76 7.43 10.43
N GLU A 84 -5.05 6.20 10.02
CA GLU A 84 -5.69 5.17 10.83
C GLU A 84 -4.64 4.33 11.58
N ASP A 85 -4.81 4.16 12.89
CA ASP A 85 -3.96 3.30 13.74
C ASP A 85 -4.56 1.89 13.88
N GLY A 86 -4.35 1.08 12.85
CA GLY A 86 -4.80 -0.32 12.80
C GLY A 86 -5.55 -0.69 11.53
N PHE A 87 -6.11 -1.89 11.52
CA PHE A 87 -7.03 -2.35 10.48
C PHE A 87 -8.31 -1.52 10.50
N LEU A 88 -8.63 -0.90 9.37
CA LEU A 88 -9.80 -0.04 9.20
C LEU A 88 -11.08 -0.85 9.00
N TRP A 89 -12.09 -0.53 9.80
CA TRP A 89 -13.46 -1.02 9.68
C TRP A 89 -14.37 0.13 9.27
N LEU A 90 -15.20 -0.11 8.25
CA LEU A 90 -16.15 0.87 7.73
C LEU A 90 -17.57 0.40 8.01
N ARG A 91 -18.37 1.28 8.61
CA ARG A 91 -19.80 1.10 8.77
C ARG A 91 -20.56 1.64 7.56
N LYS A 92 -21.79 1.17 7.39
CA LYS A 92 -22.71 1.66 6.34
C LYS A 92 -23.01 3.17 6.43
N ASP A 93 -22.93 3.74 7.63
CA ASP A 93 -23.10 5.18 7.86
C ASP A 93 -21.82 6.00 7.62
N GLY A 94 -20.74 5.36 7.16
CA GLY A 94 -19.44 6.00 6.91
C GLY A 94 -18.58 6.17 8.16
N SER A 95 -19.07 5.77 9.36
CA SER A 95 -18.24 5.80 10.56
C SER A 95 -17.11 4.78 10.48
N ARG A 96 -15.98 5.17 11.08
CA ARG A 96 -14.70 4.46 11.05
C ARG A 96 -14.33 4.00 12.45
N ARG A 97 -13.71 2.82 12.54
CA ARG A 97 -12.92 2.42 13.71
C ARG A 97 -11.75 1.56 13.29
N THR A 98 -10.76 1.43 14.16
CA THR A 98 -9.61 0.55 13.92
C THR A 98 -9.55 -0.62 14.90
N THR A 99 -8.86 -1.69 14.50
CA THR A 99 -8.39 -2.74 15.41
C THR A 99 -6.92 -3.01 15.17
N GLN A 100 -6.17 -3.31 16.24
CA GLN A 100 -4.78 -3.76 16.11
C GLN A 100 -4.65 -5.28 15.88
N GLN A 101 -5.77 -6.00 15.92
CA GLN A 101 -5.87 -7.41 15.55
C GLN A 101 -6.91 -7.55 14.44
N ALA A 102 -6.53 -8.19 13.33
CA ALA A 102 -7.48 -8.75 12.39
C ALA A 102 -7.64 -10.23 12.72
N PHE A 103 -8.81 -10.60 13.23
CA PHE A 103 -9.20 -12.00 13.31
C PHE A 103 -10.11 -12.29 12.12
N THR A 104 -9.62 -13.08 11.18
CA THR A 104 -10.33 -13.43 9.95
C THR A 104 -10.76 -14.90 10.02
N ILE A 105 -12.07 -15.14 9.94
CA ILE A 105 -12.65 -16.48 9.72
C ILE A 105 -13.34 -16.44 8.35
N ARG A 106 -13.27 -17.53 7.57
CA ARG A 106 -13.82 -17.61 6.21
C ARG A 106 -14.80 -18.77 6.05
N ASP A 107 -15.90 -18.56 5.33
CA ASP A 107 -16.78 -19.64 4.85
C ASP A 107 -16.33 -20.28 3.53
N GLY A 108 -16.44 -21.61 3.44
CA GLY A 108 -15.58 -22.52 2.66
C GLY A 108 -14.49 -23.18 3.54
N GLY A 109 -14.13 -22.52 4.65
CA GLY A 109 -13.58 -23.10 5.88
C GLY A 109 -14.61 -23.14 7.03
N GLY A 110 -15.87 -22.74 6.75
CA GLY A 110 -17.04 -22.74 7.63
C GLY A 110 -17.84 -21.41 7.70
N SER A 111 -19.18 -21.51 7.58
CA SER A 111 -20.32 -20.70 8.07
C SER A 111 -20.28 -19.17 8.33
N TYR A 112 -19.48 -18.28 7.73
CA TYR A 112 -19.55 -16.84 8.12
C TYR A 112 -20.72 -16.06 7.51
N PHE A 113 -21.62 -15.60 8.40
CA PHE A 113 -22.71 -14.66 8.16
C PHE A 113 -22.31 -13.31 8.76
N VAL A 114 -22.31 -12.24 7.97
CA VAL A 114 -22.28 -10.87 8.49
C VAL A 114 -23.74 -10.39 8.54
N PRO A 115 -24.35 -10.24 9.73
CA PRO A 115 -25.71 -9.74 9.85
C PRO A 115 -25.90 -8.39 9.17
N GLU A 116 -27.12 -8.13 8.73
CA GLU A 116 -27.48 -6.82 8.18
C GLU A 116 -27.21 -5.72 9.23
N GLY A 117 -26.36 -4.75 8.88
CA GLY A 117 -26.00 -3.64 9.75
C GLY A 117 -24.68 -3.79 10.50
N GLU A 118 -24.02 -4.95 10.43
CA GLU A 118 -22.70 -5.16 11.04
C GLU A 118 -21.56 -4.56 10.22
N GLU A 119 -20.43 -4.35 10.89
CA GLU A 119 -19.26 -3.69 10.32
C GLU A 119 -18.50 -4.67 9.43
N LEU A 120 -18.01 -4.17 8.29
CA LEU A 120 -17.14 -4.94 7.41
C LEU A 120 -15.70 -4.54 7.66
N LEU A 121 -14.83 -5.54 7.83
CA LEU A 121 -13.41 -5.31 7.62
C LEU A 121 -13.31 -4.93 6.15
N ALA A 122 -12.82 -3.73 5.89
CA ALA A 122 -12.52 -3.31 4.54
C ALA A 122 -11.00 -3.38 4.36
N PRO A 123 -10.38 -4.59 4.27
CA PRO A 123 -9.10 -4.64 3.61
C PRO A 123 -9.48 -4.45 2.15
N LEU A 124 -9.55 -3.20 1.68
CA LEU A 124 -9.89 -2.91 0.29
C LEU A 124 -9.13 -3.95 -0.56
N VAL A 125 -9.92 -4.75 -1.26
CA VAL A 125 -9.74 -6.09 -1.84
C VAL A 125 -8.31 -6.61 -2.15
N VAL A 126 -7.49 -6.98 -1.15
CA VAL A 126 -6.17 -7.64 -1.42
C VAL A 126 -5.87 -8.93 -0.64
N GLY A 127 -6.34 -9.09 0.59
CA GLY A 127 -5.91 -10.19 1.46
C GLY A 127 -6.24 -11.60 0.95
N TRP A 128 -7.34 -11.75 0.20
CA TRP A 128 -7.78 -13.07 -0.29
C TRP A 128 -6.81 -13.70 -1.29
N TYR A 129 -6.09 -12.89 -2.09
CA TYR A 129 -5.10 -13.42 -3.03
C TYR A 129 -3.92 -14.06 -2.29
N SER A 130 -3.54 -13.51 -1.15
CA SER A 130 -2.45 -14.04 -0.31
C SER A 130 -2.87 -15.34 0.38
N GLU A 131 -4.10 -15.39 0.90
CA GLU A 131 -4.65 -16.60 1.53
C GLU A 131 -4.81 -17.76 0.55
N ALA A 132 -5.21 -17.46 -0.68
CA ALA A 132 -5.47 -18.45 -1.73
C ALA A 132 -4.25 -18.67 -2.66
N GLN A 133 -3.06 -18.18 -2.28
CA GLN A 133 -1.91 -18.14 -3.19
C GLN A 133 -1.51 -19.53 -3.72
N ASP A 134 -1.75 -20.59 -2.93
CA ASP A 134 -1.50 -21.99 -3.25
C ASP A 134 -2.42 -22.54 -4.36
N VAL A 135 -3.62 -21.97 -4.51
CA VAL A 135 -4.58 -22.34 -5.55
C VAL A 135 -4.66 -21.34 -6.70
N LEU A 136 -3.94 -20.21 -6.62
CA LEU A 136 -3.80 -19.29 -7.74
C LEU A 136 -2.98 -19.95 -8.87
N PRO A 137 -3.28 -19.67 -10.15
CA PRO A 137 -2.44 -20.10 -11.26
C PRO A 137 -0.99 -19.61 -11.07
N ALA A 138 -0.06 -20.54 -10.93
CA ALA A 138 1.35 -20.22 -10.65
C ALA A 138 2.03 -19.40 -11.74
N GLN A 139 1.46 -19.35 -12.95
CA GLN A 139 2.00 -18.61 -14.10
C GLN A 139 1.28 -17.28 -14.34
N ASP A 140 0.28 -16.92 -13.52
CA ASP A 140 -0.44 -15.66 -13.67
C ASP A 140 0.28 -14.55 -12.89
N ALA A 141 1.06 -13.76 -13.60
CA ALA A 141 1.86 -12.67 -13.02
C ALA A 141 1.01 -11.60 -12.30
N VAL A 142 -0.25 -11.39 -12.73
CA VAL A 142 -1.15 -10.38 -12.15
C VAL A 142 -1.72 -10.90 -10.83
N LEU A 143 -2.17 -12.15 -10.80
CA LEU A 143 -2.68 -12.76 -9.58
C LEU A 143 -1.56 -12.92 -8.54
N GLN A 144 -0.35 -13.30 -8.95
CA GLN A 144 0.81 -13.38 -8.06
C GLN A 144 1.24 -12.01 -7.53
N LEU A 145 1.17 -10.93 -8.34
CA LEU A 145 1.39 -9.55 -7.88
C LEU A 145 0.39 -9.16 -6.79
N ARG A 146 -0.91 -9.46 -6.98
CA ARG A 146 -1.95 -9.12 -6.01
C ARG A 146 -1.80 -9.92 -4.71
N ALA A 147 -1.41 -11.19 -4.80
CA ALA A 147 -1.08 -12.01 -3.63
C ALA A 147 0.11 -11.43 -2.85
N ALA A 148 1.16 -10.98 -3.56
CA ALA A 148 2.31 -10.33 -2.93
C ALA A 148 1.93 -9.02 -2.22
N ALA A 149 1.08 -8.19 -2.83
CA ALA A 149 0.60 -6.96 -2.19
C ALA A 149 -0.24 -7.25 -0.94
N GLY A 150 -1.10 -8.28 -0.97
CA GLY A 150 -1.86 -8.68 0.20
C GLY A 150 -0.98 -9.19 1.36
N TRP A 151 0.20 -9.76 1.08
CA TRP A 151 1.16 -10.12 2.13
C TRP A 151 1.67 -8.88 2.88
N ASP A 152 1.90 -7.76 2.20
CA ASP A 152 2.33 -6.52 2.84
C ASP A 152 1.16 -5.81 3.54
N ILE A 153 0.04 -5.64 2.82
CA ILE A 153 -1.11 -4.82 3.24
C ILE A 153 -1.90 -5.50 4.36
N PHE A 154 -2.12 -6.81 4.25
CA PHE A 154 -3.05 -7.53 5.12
C PHE A 154 -2.35 -8.45 6.11
N MET A 155 -1.40 -9.25 5.63
CA MET A 155 -0.67 -10.20 6.48
C MET A 155 0.49 -9.54 7.23
N LEU A 156 0.79 -8.27 6.92
CA LEU A 156 1.85 -7.48 7.54
C LEU A 156 3.22 -8.18 7.52
N CYS A 157 3.51 -8.89 6.43
CA CYS A 157 4.70 -9.70 6.24
C CYS A 157 5.53 -9.19 5.04
N PRO A 158 6.41 -8.20 5.25
CA PRO A 158 7.17 -7.59 4.17
C PRO A 158 8.13 -8.58 3.48
N ASP A 159 8.61 -9.61 4.16
CA ASP A 159 9.49 -10.62 3.56
C ASP A 159 8.73 -11.52 2.57
N ASN A 160 7.52 -11.98 2.93
CA ASN A 160 6.67 -12.74 2.01
C ASN A 160 6.22 -11.87 0.83
N ALA A 161 5.91 -10.60 1.08
CA ALA A 161 5.57 -9.64 0.03
C ALA A 161 6.74 -9.46 -0.95
N LEU A 162 7.96 -9.24 -0.47
CA LEU A 162 9.15 -9.15 -1.31
C LEU A 162 9.35 -10.41 -2.15
N GLY A 163 9.30 -11.59 -1.52
CA GLY A 163 9.43 -12.87 -2.24
C GLY A 163 8.35 -13.05 -3.32
N GLY A 164 7.10 -12.68 -3.01
CA GLY A 164 5.98 -12.70 -3.94
C GLY A 164 6.17 -11.73 -5.11
N PHE A 165 6.62 -10.50 -4.86
CA PHE A 165 6.90 -9.52 -5.91
C PHE A 165 8.06 -9.98 -6.80
N GLU A 166 9.13 -10.52 -6.24
CA GLU A 166 10.25 -11.09 -7.01
C GLU A 166 9.80 -12.29 -7.86
N HIS A 167 8.87 -13.10 -7.36
CA HIS A 167 8.26 -14.19 -8.12
C HIS A 167 7.40 -13.66 -9.27
N ALA A 168 6.44 -12.78 -9.01
CA ALA A 168 5.59 -12.18 -10.03
C ALA A 168 6.39 -11.39 -11.09
N ALA A 169 7.50 -10.76 -10.69
CA ALA A 169 8.42 -10.11 -11.62
C ALA A 169 9.05 -11.12 -12.61
N LYS A 170 9.46 -12.30 -12.14
CA LYS A 170 9.99 -13.37 -13.02
C LYS A 170 8.94 -13.87 -14.02
N LEU A 171 7.67 -13.78 -13.69
CA LEU A 171 6.54 -14.12 -14.58
C LEU A 171 6.17 -12.99 -15.57
N GLY A 172 6.82 -11.83 -15.49
CA GLY A 172 6.59 -10.72 -16.42
C GLY A 172 5.77 -9.57 -15.85
N SER A 173 5.51 -9.51 -14.54
CA SER A 173 4.87 -8.34 -13.93
C SER A 173 5.87 -7.20 -13.72
N ALA A 174 5.76 -6.15 -14.53
CA ALA A 174 6.62 -4.98 -14.43
C ALA A 174 6.37 -4.18 -13.14
N VAL A 175 5.10 -4.11 -12.69
CA VAL A 175 4.72 -3.52 -11.39
C VAL A 175 5.37 -4.28 -10.24
N ALA A 176 5.38 -5.62 -10.29
CA ALA A 176 6.01 -6.42 -9.24
C ALA A 176 7.53 -6.20 -9.20
N ALA A 177 8.17 -6.07 -10.37
CA ALA A 177 9.59 -5.74 -10.46
C ALA A 177 9.89 -4.38 -9.80
N TYR A 178 9.09 -3.35 -10.12
CA TYR A 178 9.18 -2.04 -9.48
C TYR A 178 9.00 -2.14 -7.95
N ASN A 179 7.96 -2.84 -7.50
CA ASN A 179 7.67 -2.98 -6.08
C ASN A 179 8.82 -3.66 -5.32
N ALA A 180 9.33 -4.77 -5.84
CA ALA A 180 10.47 -5.48 -5.26
C ALA A 180 11.71 -4.56 -5.16
N ALA A 181 11.95 -3.73 -6.17
CA ALA A 181 13.04 -2.76 -6.15
C ALA A 181 12.88 -1.72 -5.03
N ILE A 182 11.69 -1.13 -4.87
CA ILE A 182 11.40 -0.19 -3.78
C ILE A 182 11.67 -0.83 -2.42
N MET A 183 11.13 -2.04 -2.19
CA MET A 183 11.31 -2.74 -0.92
C MET A 183 12.78 -3.02 -0.60
N ARG A 184 13.57 -3.41 -1.61
CA ARG A 184 15.02 -3.62 -1.48
C ARG A 184 15.74 -2.31 -1.14
N LEU A 185 15.45 -1.22 -1.84
CA LEU A 185 16.07 0.09 -1.59
C LEU A 185 15.75 0.61 -0.19
N GLU A 186 14.51 0.46 0.27
CA GLU A 186 14.10 0.84 1.62
C GLU A 186 14.79 0.00 2.70
N ARG A 187 14.97 -1.30 2.47
CA ARG A 187 15.65 -2.19 3.41
C ARG A 187 17.14 -1.85 3.56
N GLY A 188 17.80 -1.45 2.46
CA GLY A 188 19.17 -0.92 2.50
C GLY A 188 20.25 -1.91 2.96
N GLY A 189 19.97 -3.21 2.93
CA GLY A 189 20.91 -4.25 3.34
C GLY A 189 22.04 -4.49 2.33
N ALA A 190 23.04 -5.29 2.73
CA ALA A 190 24.12 -5.69 1.84
C ALA A 190 23.57 -6.40 0.58
N GLY A 191 23.90 -5.88 -0.60
CA GLY A 191 23.42 -6.41 -1.88
C GLY A 191 22.00 -6.00 -2.27
N ASP A 192 21.28 -5.24 -1.45
CA ASP A 192 19.92 -4.83 -1.81
C ASP A 192 19.90 -3.81 -2.94
N ARG A 193 20.86 -2.88 -2.99
CA ARG A 193 20.96 -1.93 -4.10
C ARG A 193 21.19 -2.64 -5.43
N SER A 194 22.10 -3.62 -5.49
CA SER A 194 22.33 -4.36 -6.74
C SER A 194 21.11 -5.20 -7.14
N ALA A 195 20.45 -5.85 -6.18
CA ALA A 195 19.20 -6.57 -6.44
C ALA A 195 18.08 -5.64 -6.92
N ALA A 196 17.94 -4.44 -6.33
CA ALA A 196 16.96 -3.44 -6.73
C ALA A 196 17.21 -2.98 -8.17
N LEU A 197 18.46 -2.65 -8.53
CA LEU A 197 18.82 -2.27 -9.89
C LEU A 197 18.44 -3.37 -10.90
N ALA A 198 18.70 -4.63 -10.59
CA ALA A 198 18.31 -5.76 -11.45
C ALA A 198 16.78 -5.88 -11.62
N MET A 199 16.01 -5.60 -10.55
CA MET A 199 14.55 -5.57 -10.65
C MET A 199 14.05 -4.38 -11.48
N LEU A 200 14.64 -3.20 -11.31
CA LEU A 200 14.29 -2.03 -12.13
C LEU A 200 14.65 -2.23 -13.61
N GLU A 201 15.79 -2.87 -13.91
CA GLU A 201 16.16 -3.26 -15.27
C GLU A 201 15.12 -4.21 -15.89
N ARG A 202 14.62 -5.17 -15.11
CA ARG A 202 13.55 -6.07 -15.55
C ARG A 202 12.25 -5.31 -15.82
N GLY A 203 11.82 -4.43 -14.90
CA GLY A 203 10.63 -3.60 -15.11
C GLY A 203 10.77 -2.71 -16.34
N ALA A 204 11.94 -2.09 -16.52
CA ALA A 204 12.24 -1.24 -17.66
C ALA A 204 12.22 -2.00 -19.00
N ALA A 205 12.72 -3.25 -19.02
CA ALA A 205 12.67 -4.12 -20.20
C ALA A 205 11.24 -4.53 -20.58
N LEU A 206 10.31 -4.51 -19.62
CA LEU A 206 8.87 -4.71 -19.83
C LEU A 206 8.13 -3.41 -20.18
N GLY A 207 8.85 -2.30 -20.37
CA GLY A 207 8.28 -1.00 -20.74
C GLY A 207 7.76 -0.16 -19.58
N ASP A 208 8.09 -0.49 -18.33
CA ASP A 208 7.62 0.27 -17.16
C ASP A 208 8.39 1.59 -16.99
N GLY A 209 7.70 2.70 -17.27
CA GLY A 209 8.29 4.04 -17.18
C GLY A 209 8.76 4.43 -15.77
N LYS A 210 8.05 3.98 -14.72
CA LYS A 210 8.48 4.25 -13.33
C LYS A 210 9.77 3.50 -12.98
N SER A 211 9.91 2.25 -13.43
CA SER A 211 11.16 1.50 -13.31
C SER A 211 12.30 2.16 -14.08
N GLN A 212 12.05 2.63 -15.30
CA GLN A 212 13.06 3.35 -16.10
C GLN A 212 13.54 4.62 -15.40
N ALA A 213 12.61 5.45 -14.92
CA ALA A 213 12.92 6.69 -14.23
C ALA A 213 13.74 6.45 -12.95
N LEU A 214 13.30 5.49 -12.12
CA LEU A 214 14.01 5.17 -10.88
C LEU A 214 15.38 4.52 -11.16
N LEU A 215 15.50 3.68 -12.19
CA LEU A 215 16.78 3.09 -12.60
C LEU A 215 17.80 4.16 -12.98
N ALA A 216 17.38 5.18 -13.73
CA ALA A 216 18.24 6.30 -14.11
C ALA A 216 18.74 7.05 -12.87
N LEU A 217 17.82 7.42 -11.97
CA LEU A 217 18.15 8.11 -10.72
C LEU A 217 19.13 7.29 -9.86
N GLU A 218 18.88 5.99 -9.68
CA GLU A 218 19.76 5.15 -8.85
C GLU A 218 21.15 4.97 -9.44
N ARG A 219 21.30 4.98 -10.77
CA ARG A 219 22.61 4.90 -11.45
C ARG A 219 23.42 6.19 -11.33
N GLU A 220 22.76 7.33 -11.16
CA GLU A 220 23.41 8.64 -10.98
C GLU A 220 23.98 8.85 -9.57
N LYS A 221 23.44 8.16 -8.56
CA LYS A 221 23.86 8.24 -7.15
C LYS A 221 25.21 7.54 -6.85
N LYS A 222 26.21 7.68 -7.73
CA LYS A 222 27.55 7.10 -7.56
C LYS A 222 28.18 7.47 -6.22
#